data_AF-A0A2M7CH69-F1
#
_entry.id   AF-A0A2M7CH69-F1
#
_cell.length_a   1.000
_cell.length_b   1.000
_cell.length_c   1.000
_cell.angle_alpha   90.00
_cell.angle_beta   90.00
_cell.angle_gamma   90.00
#
_symmetry.space_group_name_H-M   'P 1'
#
loop_
_entity.id
_entity.type
_entity.pdbx_description
1 polymer ?
#
loop_
_entity_poly.entity_id
_entity_poly.type
_entity_poly.pdbx_seq_one_letter_code
_entity_poly.pdbx_strand_id
1 'polypeptide(L)'
;MKDLLNLFRWQDSLDILILTFAFYRLYLWLRRKRALRMVMAILAVPFCYAVAQRIDLPLSVWILQNLWAVILLVLVVIFQQEIREVLGRITLPTFLLGKPEALRTKRFDKIAEAAFSMAKKGIGGLIVLQKHDRDILNVSGFDYGLWRLHLPPFII
;
A
#
# COMPACT_ATOMS: atom_id res chain seq x y z
N MET A 1 36.44 -4.31 -42.62
CA MET A 1 36.36 -5.46 -41.68
C MET A 1 36.88 -5.13 -40.28
N LYS A 2 37.94 -4.32 -40.12
CA LYS A 2 38.40 -3.83 -38.80
C LYS A 2 37.38 -2.88 -38.13
N ASP A 3 36.52 -2.22 -38.91
CA ASP A 3 35.45 -1.35 -38.40
C ASP A 3 34.32 -2.13 -37.73
N LEU A 4 34.11 -3.40 -38.11
CA LEU A 4 33.07 -4.26 -37.51
C LEU A 4 33.46 -4.75 -36.11
N LEU A 5 34.76 -4.86 -35.83
CA LEU A 5 35.27 -5.21 -34.50
C LEU A 5 35.36 -3.99 -33.58
N ASN A 6 35.42 -2.77 -34.15
CA ASN A 6 35.34 -1.52 -33.39
C ASN A 6 33.89 -1.11 -33.06
N LEU A 7 32.89 -1.79 -33.65
CA LEU A 7 31.48 -1.70 -33.26
C LEU A 7 31.19 -2.42 -31.95
N PHE A 8 31.99 -3.44 -31.59
CA PHE A 8 31.87 -4.16 -30.32
C PHE A 8 32.89 -3.59 -29.34
N ARG A 9 32.57 -2.44 -28.78
CA ARG A 9 33.42 -1.77 -27.81
C ARG A 9 33.32 -2.58 -26.52
N TRP A 10 34.44 -2.74 -25.78
CA TRP A 10 34.41 -3.35 -24.45
C TRP A 10 33.42 -2.64 -23.50
N GLN A 11 33.12 -1.37 -23.79
CA GLN A 11 32.07 -0.58 -23.16
C GLN A 11 30.68 -1.19 -23.31
N ASP A 12 30.35 -1.84 -24.43
CA ASP A 12 29.03 -2.45 -24.65
C ASP A 12 28.83 -3.67 -23.74
N SER A 13 29.89 -4.46 -23.54
CA SER A 13 29.88 -5.60 -22.60
C SER A 13 29.74 -5.12 -21.15
N LEU A 14 30.43 -4.03 -20.78
CA LEU A 14 30.27 -3.41 -19.47
C LEU A 14 28.88 -2.81 -19.28
N ASP A 15 28.31 -2.21 -20.32
CA ASP A 15 26.98 -1.61 -20.29
C ASP A 15 25.91 -2.66 -19.98
N ILE A 16 25.93 -3.79 -20.70
CA ILE A 16 25.00 -4.91 -20.46
C ILE A 16 25.14 -5.47 -19.04
N LEU A 17 26.36 -5.58 -18.52
CA LEU A 17 26.62 -6.15 -17.20
C LEU A 17 26.14 -5.21 -16.09
N ILE A 18 26.41 -3.91 -16.22
CA ILE A 18 25.92 -2.87 -15.30
C ILE A 18 24.39 -2.79 -15.34
N LEU A 19 23.80 -2.76 -16.53
CA LEU A 19 22.35 -2.70 -16.71
C LEU A 19 21.67 -3.89 -16.05
N THR A 20 22.17 -5.10 -16.33
CA THR A 20 21.63 -6.35 -15.76
C THR A 20 21.73 -6.34 -14.24
N PHE A 21 22.87 -5.92 -13.68
CA PHE A 21 23.05 -5.81 -12.23
C PHE A 21 22.07 -4.81 -11.60
N ALA A 22 21.88 -3.65 -12.22
CA ALA A 22 20.93 -2.63 -11.77
C ALA A 22 19.49 -3.16 -11.76
N PHE A 23 19.05 -3.81 -12.84
CA PHE A 23 17.72 -4.43 -12.92
C PHE A 23 17.54 -5.56 -11.89
N TYR A 24 18.56 -6.39 -11.69
CA TYR A 24 18.51 -7.46 -10.69
C TYR A 24 18.36 -6.92 -9.26
N ARG A 25 19.12 -5.86 -8.92
CA ARG A 25 18.97 -5.17 -7.63
C ARG A 25 17.59 -4.54 -7.46
N LEU A 26 17.08 -3.90 -8.52
CA LEU A 26 15.73 -3.32 -8.53
C LEU A 26 14.67 -4.40 -8.27
N TYR A 27 14.77 -5.55 -8.94
CA TYR A 27 13.89 -6.70 -8.75
C TYR A 27 13.88 -7.23 -7.30
N LEU A 28 15.06 -7.40 -6.70
CA LEU A 28 15.17 -7.85 -5.31
C LEU A 28 14.53 -6.87 -4.32
N TRP A 29 14.66 -5.56 -4.56
CA TRP A 29 14.08 -4.52 -3.73
C TRP A 29 12.56 -4.43 -3.85
N LEU A 30 12.02 -4.66 -5.06
CA LEU A 30 10.58 -4.75 -5.27
C LEU A 30 9.92 -5.82 -4.36
N ARG A 31 10.66 -6.82 -3.86
CA ARG A 31 10.09 -7.89 -3.03
C ARG A 31 9.77 -7.47 -1.59
N ARG A 32 10.36 -6.41 -1.03
CA ARG A 32 10.22 -6.07 0.41
C ARG A 32 9.42 -4.78 0.65
N LYS A 33 8.16 -4.95 1.07
CA LYS A 33 7.19 -3.94 1.57
C LYS A 33 6.56 -3.00 0.52
N ARG A 34 5.22 -2.92 0.50
CA ARG A 34 4.41 -2.18 -0.50
C ARG A 34 4.74 -0.68 -0.58
N ALA A 35 4.86 0.00 0.55
CA ALA A 35 5.12 1.45 0.58
C ALA A 35 6.57 1.80 0.20
N LEU A 36 7.56 1.11 0.78
CA LEU A 36 8.98 1.33 0.44
C LEU A 36 9.28 0.96 -1.02
N ARG A 37 8.60 -0.06 -1.55
CA ARG A 37 8.66 -0.45 -2.96
C ARG A 37 8.33 0.71 -3.89
N MET A 38 7.26 1.47 -3.61
CA MET A 38 6.82 2.57 -4.48
C MET A 38 7.82 3.72 -4.49
N VAL A 39 8.25 4.16 -3.31
CA VAL A 39 9.21 5.27 -3.18
C VAL A 39 10.54 4.89 -3.85
N MET A 40 11.04 3.68 -3.60
CA MET A 40 12.28 3.21 -4.20
C MET A 40 12.18 3.05 -5.72
N ALA A 41 11.04 2.58 -6.25
CA ALA A 41 10.85 2.46 -7.70
C ALA A 41 10.91 3.82 -8.42
N ILE A 42 10.30 4.85 -7.83
CA ILE A 42 10.30 6.22 -8.37
C ILE A 42 11.71 6.81 -8.34
N LEU A 43 12.46 6.60 -7.25
CA LEU A 43 13.79 7.19 -7.08
C LEU A 43 14.90 6.43 -7.82
N ALA A 44 14.77 5.11 -7.97
CA ALA A 44 15.80 4.28 -8.58
C ALA A 44 16.01 4.58 -10.07
N VAL A 45 14.95 4.90 -10.82
CA VAL A 45 15.02 5.18 -12.26
C VAL A 45 15.85 6.43 -12.58
N PRO A 46 15.53 7.63 -12.06
CA PRO A 46 16.33 8.83 -12.32
C PRO A 46 17.75 8.70 -11.78
N PHE A 47 17.95 7.96 -10.68
CA PHE A 47 19.28 7.66 -10.16
C PHE A 47 20.10 6.82 -11.16
N CYS A 48 19.55 5.71 -11.67
CA CYS A 48 20.22 4.89 -12.68
C CYS A 48 20.47 5.67 -13.98
N TYR A 49 19.56 6.55 -14.39
CA TYR A 49 19.73 7.40 -15.57
C TYR A 49 20.91 8.37 -15.41
N ALA A 50 21.02 9.03 -14.25
CA ALA A 50 22.11 9.94 -13.96
C ALA A 50 23.47 9.23 -13.92
N VAL A 51 23.50 8.01 -13.36
CA VAL A 51 24.72 7.16 -13.35
C VAL A 51 25.08 6.72 -14.78
N ALA A 52 24.09 6.30 -15.58
CA ALA A 52 24.33 5.87 -16.96
C ALA A 52 24.86 7.00 -17.84
N GLN A 53 24.35 8.23 -17.67
CA GLN A 53 24.90 9.41 -18.35
C GLN A 53 26.35 9.69 -17.95
N ARG A 54 26.70 9.57 -16.66
CA ARG A 54 28.05 9.86 -16.16
C ARG A 54 29.11 8.89 -16.70
N ILE A 55 28.72 7.66 -17.03
CA ILE A 55 29.61 6.58 -17.48
C ILE A 55 29.61 6.47 -19.02
N ASP A 56 28.85 7.33 -19.73
CA ASP A 56 28.70 7.30 -21.20
C ASP A 56 28.22 5.92 -21.69
N LEU A 57 27.09 5.46 -21.12
CA LEU A 57 26.45 4.18 -21.44
C LEU A 57 25.25 4.41 -22.39
N PRO A 58 25.46 4.51 -23.72
CA PRO A 58 24.44 4.97 -24.66
C PRO A 58 23.23 4.02 -24.74
N LEU A 59 23.44 2.70 -24.62
CA LEU A 59 22.36 1.71 -24.66
C LEU A 59 21.48 1.82 -23.42
N SER A 60 22.10 1.91 -22.23
CA SER A 60 21.36 2.13 -20.99
C SER A 60 20.58 3.43 -21.01
N VAL A 61 21.19 4.54 -21.44
CA VAL A 61 20.52 5.85 -21.54
C VAL A 61 19.32 5.78 -22.48
N TRP A 62 19.47 5.16 -23.66
CA TRP A 62 18.39 5.01 -24.64
C TRP A 62 17.23 4.16 -24.09
N ILE A 63 17.54 3.03 -23.44
CA ILE A 63 16.52 2.17 -22.81
C ILE A 63 15.80 2.94 -21.71
N LEU A 64 16.54 3.59 -20.79
CA LEU A 64 15.95 4.33 -19.68
C LEU A 64 15.09 5.51 -20.16
N GLN A 65 15.43 6.15 -21.29
CA GLN A 65 14.60 7.18 -21.91
C GLN A 65 13.26 6.64 -22.39
N ASN A 66 13.24 5.50 -23.08
CA ASN A 66 12.01 4.89 -23.57
C ASN A 66 11.13 4.32 -22.43
N LEU A 67 11.75 3.91 -21.32
CA LEU A 67 11.03 3.37 -20.17
C LEU A 67 10.19 4.41 -19.41
N TRP A 68 10.44 5.72 -19.56
CA TRP A 68 9.68 6.76 -18.84
C TRP A 68 8.17 6.64 -19.03
N ALA A 69 7.71 6.38 -20.26
CA ALA A 69 6.28 6.23 -20.55
C ALA A 69 5.66 5.01 -19.84
N VAL A 70 6.37 3.86 -19.86
CA VAL A 70 5.93 2.62 -19.21
C VAL A 70 5.93 2.78 -17.69
N ILE A 71 6.94 3.44 -17.14
CA ILE A 71 7.06 3.72 -15.71
C ILE A 71 5.90 4.61 -15.24
N LEU A 72 5.58 5.68 -15.97
CA LEU A 72 4.44 6.53 -15.63
C LEU A 72 3.12 5.76 -15.65
N LEU A 73 2.91 4.88 -16.64
CA LEU A 73 1.72 4.02 -16.70
C LEU A 73 1.64 3.08 -15.50
N VAL A 74 2.71 2.33 -15.22
CA VAL A 74 2.77 1.40 -14.08
C VAL A 74 2.61 2.15 -12.76
N LEU A 75 3.22 3.32 -12.65
CA LEU A 75 3.09 4.21 -11.49
C LEU A 75 1.62 4.57 -11.28
N VAL A 76 0.94 5.10 -12.29
CA VAL A 76 -0.48 5.45 -12.19
C VAL A 76 -1.32 4.25 -11.80
N VAL A 77 -1.15 3.10 -12.47
CA VAL A 77 -1.91 1.86 -12.21
C VAL A 77 -1.71 1.35 -10.78
N ILE A 78 -0.48 1.34 -10.30
CA ILE A 78 -0.15 0.91 -8.94
C ILE A 78 -0.74 1.90 -7.92
N PHE A 79 -0.51 3.19 -8.13
CA PHE A 79 -0.95 4.27 -7.23
C PHE A 79 -2.47 4.50 -7.21
N GLN A 80 -3.24 3.84 -8.08
CA GLN A 80 -4.70 3.99 -8.10
C GLN A 80 -5.33 3.70 -6.73
N GLN A 81 -4.81 2.72 -6.00
CA GLN A 81 -5.36 2.31 -4.71
C GLN A 81 -4.97 3.30 -3.60
N GLU A 82 -3.71 3.75 -3.58
CA GLU A 82 -3.20 4.68 -2.57
C GLU A 82 -3.83 6.06 -2.70
N ILE A 83 -3.98 6.60 -3.92
CA ILE A 83 -4.64 7.89 -4.16
C ILE A 83 -6.09 7.85 -3.67
N ARG A 84 -6.80 6.75 -3.95
CA ARG A 84 -8.18 6.53 -3.48
C ARG A 84 -8.26 6.50 -1.95
N GLU A 85 -7.35 5.79 -1.29
CA GLU A 85 -7.32 5.70 0.17
C GLU A 85 -6.98 7.05 0.83
N VAL A 86 -6.01 7.78 0.29
CA VAL A 86 -5.61 9.08 0.81
C VAL A 86 -6.74 10.11 0.63
N LEU A 87 -7.35 10.19 -0.55
CA LEU A 87 -8.51 11.07 -0.79
C LEU A 87 -9.70 10.70 0.10
N GLY A 88 -9.94 9.40 0.33
CA GLY A 88 -11.00 8.95 1.25
C GLY A 88 -10.75 9.35 2.71
N ARG A 89 -9.48 9.43 3.14
CA ARG A 89 -9.09 9.89 4.49
C ARG A 89 -9.11 11.41 4.62
N ILE A 90 -8.89 12.14 3.53
CA ILE A 90 -8.99 13.61 3.50
C ILE A 90 -10.47 13.99 3.34
N THR A 91 -11.27 13.72 4.36
CA THR A 91 -12.59 14.33 4.48
C THR A 91 -12.39 15.70 5.13
N LEU A 92 -12.66 16.78 4.36
CA LEU A 92 -12.68 18.19 4.79
C LEU A 92 -13.19 18.45 6.23
N PRO A 93 -14.24 17.77 6.76
CA PRO A 93 -14.66 17.99 8.15
C PRO A 93 -13.58 17.66 9.20
N THR A 94 -12.66 16.71 8.96
CA THR A 94 -11.65 16.31 9.97
C THR A 94 -10.51 17.32 10.13
N PHE A 95 -10.27 18.15 9.10
CA PHE A 95 -9.21 19.17 9.13
C PHE A 95 -9.68 20.49 9.75
N LEU A 96 -10.99 20.78 9.69
CA LEU A 96 -11.60 22.01 10.25
C LEU A 96 -12.24 21.79 11.63
N LEU A 97 -12.79 20.60 11.89
CA LEU A 97 -13.34 20.22 13.19
C LEU A 97 -12.28 19.38 13.91
N GLY A 98 -11.53 20.02 14.80
CA GLY A 98 -10.45 19.39 15.56
C GLY A 98 -10.83 18.02 16.11
N LYS A 99 -9.96 17.04 15.82
CA LYS A 99 -9.85 15.71 16.46
C LYS A 99 -11.18 14.95 16.67
N PRO A 100 -11.45 13.89 15.90
CA PRO A 100 -12.39 12.84 16.31
C PRO A 100 -11.85 11.96 17.46
N GLU A 101 -10.92 12.46 18.30
CA GLU A 101 -10.47 11.72 19.49
C GLU A 101 -11.63 11.53 20.47
N ALA A 102 -12.52 12.51 20.61
CA ALA A 102 -13.63 12.46 21.56
C ALA A 102 -14.69 11.39 21.24
N LEU A 103 -14.86 11.01 19.98
CA LEU A 103 -15.79 9.93 19.59
C LEU A 103 -15.14 8.54 19.74
N ARG A 104 -13.82 8.45 19.57
CA ARG A 104 -13.08 7.20 19.66
C ARG A 104 -12.87 6.78 21.11
N THR A 105 -12.56 7.72 22.00
CA THR A 105 -12.43 7.46 23.45
C THR A 105 -13.76 7.03 24.07
N LYS A 106 -14.86 7.73 23.79
CA LYS A 106 -16.20 7.35 24.31
C LYS A 106 -16.61 5.91 23.99
N ARG A 107 -16.18 5.37 22.84
CA ARG A 107 -16.51 3.99 22.44
C ARG A 107 -15.75 2.95 23.28
N PHE A 108 -14.49 3.22 23.61
CA PHE A 108 -13.71 2.32 24.47
C PHE A 108 -14.11 2.46 25.95
N ASP A 109 -14.50 3.65 26.38
CA ASP A 109 -14.97 3.88 27.77
C ASP A 109 -16.18 3.01 28.10
N LYS A 110 -17.15 2.90 27.18
CA LYS A 110 -18.32 2.02 27.38
C LYS A 110 -17.97 0.54 27.41
N ILE A 111 -16.97 0.10 26.65
CA ILE A 111 -16.50 -1.28 26.66
C ILE A 111 -15.79 -1.57 28.00
N ALA A 112 -14.97 -0.62 28.47
CA ALA A 112 -14.32 -0.71 29.78
C ALA A 112 -15.35 -0.74 30.91
N GLU A 113 -16.35 0.14 30.89
CA GLU A 113 -17.42 0.18 31.89
C GLU A 113 -18.23 -1.12 31.93
N ALA A 114 -18.58 -1.68 30.75
CA ALA A 114 -19.24 -2.97 30.66
C ALA A 114 -18.36 -4.11 31.20
N ALA A 115 -17.06 -4.11 30.87
CA ALA A 115 -16.11 -5.10 31.40
C ALA A 115 -15.98 -5.02 32.93
N PHE A 116 -15.86 -3.82 33.49
CA PHE A 116 -15.80 -3.62 34.94
C PHE A 116 -17.12 -4.01 35.64
N SER A 117 -18.26 -3.74 35.02
CA SER A 117 -19.58 -4.14 35.54
C SER A 117 -19.74 -5.67 35.56
N MET A 118 -19.31 -6.37 34.50
CA MET A 118 -19.28 -7.84 34.46
C MET A 118 -18.33 -8.43 35.51
N ALA A 119 -17.14 -7.83 35.65
CA ALA A 119 -16.16 -8.25 36.67
C ALA A 119 -16.70 -8.08 38.09
N LYS A 120 -17.37 -6.96 38.41
CA LYS A 120 -18.02 -6.73 39.73
C LYS A 120 -19.10 -7.76 40.03
N LYS A 121 -19.76 -8.30 39.01
CA LYS A 121 -20.80 -9.33 39.13
C LYS A 121 -20.27 -10.76 39.05
N GLY A 122 -18.95 -10.95 38.88
CA GLY A 122 -18.34 -12.27 38.74
C GLY A 122 -18.69 -12.99 37.43
N ILE A 123 -19.09 -12.25 36.39
CA ILE A 123 -19.50 -12.82 35.10
C ILE A 123 -18.30 -12.81 34.14
N GLY A 124 -17.88 -13.99 33.70
CA GLY A 124 -16.87 -14.13 32.64
C GLY A 124 -17.45 -13.85 31.25
N GLY A 125 -16.74 -13.08 30.42
CA GLY A 125 -17.18 -12.74 29.07
C GLY A 125 -16.02 -12.60 28.09
N LEU A 126 -16.26 -12.94 26.82
CA LEU A 126 -15.31 -12.79 25.72
C LEU A 126 -15.68 -11.56 24.88
N ILE A 127 -14.78 -10.58 24.82
CA ILE A 127 -14.97 -9.37 24.01
C ILE A 127 -14.06 -9.47 22.77
N VAL A 128 -14.68 -9.56 21.59
CA VAL A 128 -13.95 -9.62 20.31
C VAL A 128 -13.97 -8.23 19.66
N LEU A 129 -12.79 -7.65 19.44
CA LEU A 129 -12.63 -6.35 18.77
C LEU A 129 -12.17 -6.56 17.32
N GLN A 130 -13.00 -6.17 16.36
CA GLN A 130 -12.64 -6.24 14.95
C GLN A 130 -11.58 -5.17 14.61
N LYS A 131 -10.41 -5.62 14.13
CA LYS A 131 -9.35 -4.75 13.62
C LYS A 131 -9.72 -4.28 12.20
N HIS A 132 -9.33 -3.05 11.85
CA HIS A 132 -9.64 -2.38 10.57
C HIS A 132 -9.00 -3.01 9.32
N ASP A 133 -8.60 -4.28 9.35
CA ASP A 133 -8.28 -5.03 8.13
C ASP A 133 -9.60 -5.52 7.52
N ARG A 134 -10.22 -4.63 6.74
CA ARG A 134 -11.19 -5.06 5.74
C ARG A 134 -10.42 -5.87 4.70
N ASP A 135 -10.67 -7.18 4.62
CA ASP A 135 -10.98 -7.78 3.31
C ASP A 135 -11.62 -9.18 3.27
N ILE A 136 -12.04 -9.81 4.37
CA ILE A 136 -12.49 -11.22 4.25
C ILE A 136 -13.77 -11.64 4.98
N LEU A 137 -14.54 -10.75 5.60
CA LEU A 137 -15.83 -11.12 6.23
C LEU A 137 -16.95 -10.10 5.98
N ASN A 138 -17.13 -9.65 4.74
CA ASN A 138 -18.40 -9.07 4.29
C ASN A 138 -19.24 -10.12 3.55
N VAL A 139 -19.40 -11.29 4.15
CA VAL A 139 -20.28 -12.37 3.66
C VAL A 139 -21.12 -12.87 4.83
N SER A 140 -21.88 -12.00 5.47
CA SER A 140 -23.08 -12.39 6.22
C SER A 140 -23.99 -11.17 6.32
N GLY A 141 -24.95 -11.09 5.39
CA GLY A 141 -26.10 -10.20 5.53
C GLY A 141 -27.00 -10.69 6.67
N PHE A 142 -26.57 -10.50 7.91
CA PHE A 142 -27.45 -10.64 9.06
C PHE A 142 -28.08 -9.28 9.34
N ASP A 143 -29.25 -9.10 8.73
CA ASP A 143 -30.21 -8.06 9.06
C ASP A 143 -30.86 -8.38 10.41
N TYR A 144 -30.45 -7.68 11.46
CA TYR A 144 -31.02 -7.80 12.80
C TYR A 144 -32.34 -7.00 12.95
N GLY A 145 -32.84 -6.40 11.88
CA GLY A 145 -34.02 -5.51 11.89
C GLY A 145 -35.37 -6.21 11.71
N LEU A 146 -35.40 -7.46 11.25
CA LEU A 146 -36.65 -8.11 10.81
C LEU A 146 -37.40 -8.92 11.89
N TRP A 147 -36.88 -9.06 13.11
CA TRP A 147 -37.52 -9.86 14.17
C TRP A 147 -38.26 -9.04 15.24
N ARG A 148 -38.47 -7.74 15.01
CA ARG A 148 -39.14 -6.86 16.00
C ARG A 148 -40.66 -6.79 15.89
N LEU A 149 -41.30 -7.45 14.91
CA LEU A 149 -42.73 -7.25 14.62
C LEU A 149 -43.66 -8.46 14.77
N HIS A 150 -43.18 -9.63 15.22
CA HIS A 150 -44.10 -10.72 15.53
C HIS A 150 -43.53 -11.76 16.49
N LEU A 151 -43.57 -11.47 17.79
CA LEU A 151 -43.45 -12.50 18.82
C LEU A 151 -44.67 -12.40 19.75
N PRO A 152 -45.53 -13.45 19.81
CA PRO A 152 -46.67 -13.48 20.71
C PRO A 152 -46.23 -13.55 22.18
N PRO A 153 -47.06 -13.07 23.12
CA PRO A 153 -46.67 -12.88 24.51
C PRO A 153 -46.85 -14.17 25.31
N PHE A 154 -46.10 -15.23 25.01
CA PHE A 154 -45.98 -16.37 25.92
C PHE A 154 -44.65 -17.07 25.69
N ILE A 155 -43.75 -16.97 26.67
CA ILE A 155 -43.20 -18.11 27.40
C ILE A 155 -42.40 -17.54 28.59
N ILE A 156 -42.69 -18.14 29.73
CA ILE A 156 -42.18 -17.94 31.09
C ILE A 156 -40.66 -18.10 31.15
#